data_AF-A0A9N9LP11-F1
#
_entry.id   AF-A0A9N9LP11-F1
#
_cell.length_a   1.000
_cell.length_b   1.000
_cell.length_c   1.000
_cell.angle_alpha   90.00
_cell.angle_beta   90.00
_cell.angle_gamma   90.00
#
_symmetry.space_group_name_H-M   'P 1'
#
loop_
_entity.id
_entity.type
_entity.pdbx_description
1 polymer ?
#
loop_
_entity_poly.entity_id
_entity_poly.type
_entity_poly.pdbx_seq_one_letter_code
_entity_poly.pdbx_strand_id
1 'polypeptide(L)'
;MGLTPIKVRGKRKAQAPAVRENGRKSQKRGPGRPMSLPSSRSSSRMSSPANMEKRLEKAPKKRSLKNLKPQRKMSLLEKLPIELLERVYLYALNIALPRSSPIIGGKLSSEMIYIQTITAAFGCTWLDSLERDETTIDSELSQYGGFDPGIEGIQFQSVVLRCRWLSLGVLFKAKDNWIQYIAPRSVPHHLWFEDRHLEGDTNCSFWTGLSFSKHEEIYHSRSAAEHFDREYERFLRFASQDYPAPSAVLNLLDRSGDVDHRVDIPESLLTGQPFWTNEQRRFLFWIVKSGAVIQWQTSTNGESASIGLKNAISAGDMQVILLLVCAGMNQRISYDVLLHALHNAPEDKLLKVMNHLLFNILEHPQGESINNNQWADLKDELLGLEKNGSEMMRQLARSLCESQAFIALDQVHSYDKFLKT
;
A
#
# COMPACT_ATOMS: atom_id res chain seq x y z
N MET A 1 -27.15 21.06 45.90
CA MET A 1 -25.93 21.23 45.09
C MET A 1 -26.30 22.01 43.84
N GLY A 2 -25.81 23.24 43.71
CA GLY A 2 -26.23 24.18 42.66
C GLY A 2 -25.55 23.93 41.33
N LEU A 3 -26.34 23.67 40.29
CA LEU A 3 -25.87 23.50 38.91
C LEU A 3 -25.65 24.87 38.27
N THR A 4 -24.48 25.05 37.66
CA THR A 4 -24.10 26.25 36.92
C THR A 4 -24.83 26.34 35.58
N PRO A 5 -25.50 27.47 35.26
CA PRO A 5 -26.21 27.63 34.01
C PRO A 5 -25.26 27.91 32.84
N ILE A 6 -25.37 27.10 31.77
CA ILE A 6 -24.63 27.24 30.51
C ILE A 6 -25.24 28.39 29.69
N LYS A 7 -24.44 29.43 29.44
CA LYS A 7 -24.84 30.63 28.70
C LYS A 7 -24.64 30.44 27.19
N VAL A 8 -25.72 30.09 26.48
CA VAL A 8 -25.72 29.96 25.02
C VAL A 8 -25.61 31.34 24.37
N ARG A 9 -24.55 31.58 23.60
CA ARG A 9 -24.24 32.86 22.96
C ARG A 9 -25.16 33.10 21.76
N GLY A 10 -25.87 34.22 21.78
CA GLY A 10 -27.06 34.49 20.98
C GLY A 10 -26.90 34.58 19.45
N LYS A 11 -27.97 34.12 18.79
CA LYS A 11 -28.36 34.40 17.40
C LYS A 11 -28.45 35.92 17.18
N ARG A 12 -27.72 36.45 16.20
CA ARG A 12 -27.85 37.85 15.76
C ARG A 12 -29.07 37.98 14.85
N LYS A 13 -30.07 38.75 15.27
CA LYS A 13 -31.14 39.29 14.41
C LYS A 13 -30.53 40.27 13.41
N ALA A 14 -30.80 40.06 12.12
CA ALA A 14 -30.56 41.06 11.08
C ALA A 14 -31.62 42.17 11.19
N GLN A 15 -31.21 43.43 11.09
CA GLN A 15 -32.11 44.58 10.90
C GLN A 15 -31.92 45.15 9.49
N ALA A 16 -33.04 45.45 8.84
CA ALA A 16 -33.14 46.09 7.53
C ALA A 16 -32.89 47.61 7.61
N PRO A 17 -32.63 48.30 6.47
CA PRO A 17 -32.02 49.63 6.47
C PRO A 17 -33.07 50.76 6.46
N ALA A 18 -32.76 51.86 7.16
CA ALA A 18 -33.45 53.13 7.04
C ALA A 18 -32.47 54.23 6.59
N VAL A 19 -33.02 55.13 5.79
CA VAL A 19 -32.40 56.14 4.93
C VAL A 19 -31.97 57.39 5.71
N ARG A 20 -31.02 58.14 5.11
CA ARG A 20 -30.52 59.51 5.37
C ARG A 20 -29.25 59.61 6.20
N GLU A 21 -28.34 60.55 6.02
CA GLU A 21 -27.81 61.37 4.92
C GLU A 21 -26.73 62.25 5.61
N ASN A 22 -25.59 62.47 4.96
CA ASN A 22 -24.63 63.56 5.22
C ASN A 22 -23.82 63.61 6.54
N GLY A 23 -22.50 63.43 6.38
CA GLY A 23 -21.49 63.80 7.40
C GLY A 23 -20.11 63.22 7.12
N ARG A 24 -19.35 63.85 6.21
CA ARG A 24 -17.97 63.50 5.84
C ARG A 24 -17.04 63.35 7.05
N LYS A 25 -16.26 62.26 7.11
CA LYS A 25 -14.79 62.31 7.29
C LYS A 25 -14.16 60.94 7.00
N SER A 26 -13.22 61.01 6.07
CA SER A 26 -12.40 59.97 5.45
C SER A 26 -11.51 59.20 6.44
N GLN A 27 -11.60 57.87 6.41
CA GLN A 27 -10.47 56.99 6.71
C GLN A 27 -10.31 55.92 5.63
N LYS A 28 -9.15 55.99 4.97
CA LYS A 28 -8.67 55.12 3.90
C LYS A 28 -8.46 53.70 4.44
N ARG A 29 -9.22 52.71 3.95
CA ARG A 29 -8.84 51.30 3.96
C ARG A 29 -9.15 50.70 2.59
N GLY A 30 -8.15 50.07 1.98
CA GLY A 30 -8.18 49.59 0.60
C GLY A 30 -9.20 48.47 0.37
N PRO A 31 -9.75 48.34 -0.85
CA PRO A 31 -10.81 47.40 -1.16
C PRO A 31 -10.30 45.96 -1.09
N GLY A 32 -10.90 45.20 -0.18
CA GLY A 32 -10.78 43.75 -0.10
C GLY A 32 -11.37 43.08 -1.35
N ARG A 33 -10.65 42.05 -1.79
CA ARG A 33 -10.96 41.13 -2.87
C ARG A 33 -12.39 40.55 -2.70
N PRO A 34 -13.28 40.63 -3.71
CA PRO A 34 -14.63 40.05 -3.60
C PRO A 34 -14.56 38.52 -3.61
N MET A 35 -15.35 37.89 -2.74
CA MET A 35 -15.58 36.44 -2.73
C MET A 35 -16.45 36.06 -3.93
N SER A 36 -16.00 35.12 -4.76
CA SER A 36 -16.80 34.54 -5.84
C SER A 36 -17.73 33.46 -5.27
N LEU A 37 -19.03 33.67 -5.41
CA LEU A 37 -20.07 32.64 -5.24
C LEU A 37 -20.11 31.73 -6.47
N PRO A 38 -20.43 30.42 -6.33
CA PRO A 38 -20.58 29.51 -7.46
C PRO A 38 -21.95 29.71 -8.12
N SER A 39 -21.95 30.15 -9.39
CA SER A 39 -23.15 30.17 -10.23
C SER A 39 -23.26 28.86 -11.00
N SER A 40 -24.45 28.26 -10.92
CA SER A 40 -24.87 27.08 -11.66
C SER A 40 -25.31 27.39 -13.10
N ARG A 41 -25.37 26.32 -13.90
CA ARG A 41 -25.97 26.13 -15.25
C ARG A 41 -25.10 26.28 -16.50
N SER A 42 -24.59 25.13 -16.93
CA SER A 42 -24.82 24.48 -18.25
C SER A 42 -25.15 25.34 -19.48
N SER A 43 -24.28 25.35 -20.49
CA SER A 43 -24.41 24.54 -21.74
C SER A 43 -23.61 25.10 -22.93
N SER A 44 -22.80 24.21 -23.50
CA SER A 44 -22.51 24.02 -24.94
C SER A 44 -21.76 25.05 -25.81
N ARG A 45 -20.83 24.45 -26.58
CA ARG A 45 -20.34 24.76 -27.95
C ARG A 45 -19.07 25.60 -28.15
N MET A 46 -18.05 24.83 -28.57
CA MET A 46 -17.15 25.01 -29.72
C MET A 46 -16.24 26.24 -29.77
N SER A 47 -14.93 26.00 -29.66
CA SER A 47 -13.92 26.84 -30.31
C SER A 47 -12.61 26.07 -30.57
N SER A 48 -12.10 26.33 -31.77
CA SER A 48 -11.06 25.72 -32.61
C SER A 48 -9.63 25.56 -32.02
N PRO A 49 -8.76 24.74 -32.66
CA PRO A 49 -7.42 24.40 -32.19
C PRO A 49 -6.36 25.38 -32.71
N ALA A 50 -6.42 26.64 -32.31
CA ALA A 50 -5.47 27.67 -32.75
C ALA A 50 -4.70 28.37 -31.61
N ASN A 51 -4.71 27.79 -30.40
CA ASN A 51 -4.10 28.43 -29.23
C ASN A 51 -3.24 27.50 -28.35
N MET A 52 -2.87 26.32 -28.87
CA MET A 52 -2.07 25.35 -28.11
C MET A 52 -0.55 25.62 -28.16
N GLU A 53 -0.08 26.49 -29.05
CA GLU A 53 1.36 26.68 -29.31
C GLU A 53 2.01 27.80 -28.49
N LYS A 54 1.24 28.53 -27.65
CA LYS A 54 1.77 29.58 -26.77
C LYS A 54 1.88 29.21 -25.29
N ARG A 55 1.74 27.91 -24.94
CA ARG A 55 1.72 27.46 -23.53
C ARG A 55 2.91 26.60 -23.10
N LEU A 56 3.92 26.43 -23.95
CA LEU A 56 5.12 25.62 -23.65
C LEU A 56 6.34 26.40 -23.12
N GLU A 57 6.23 27.71 -22.84
CA GLU A 57 7.35 28.50 -22.30
C GLU A 57 7.01 29.24 -21.00
N LYS A 58 6.46 28.54 -20.01
CA LYS A 58 6.47 29.05 -18.63
C LYS A 58 7.27 28.09 -17.76
N ALA A 59 8.58 28.30 -17.77
CA ALA A 59 9.51 27.80 -16.77
C ALA A 59 8.90 27.94 -15.37
N PRO A 60 9.10 26.95 -14.48
CA PRO A 60 8.58 27.03 -13.12
C PRO A 60 9.14 28.28 -12.46
N LYS A 61 8.26 29.24 -12.14
CA LYS A 61 8.63 30.41 -11.34
C LYS A 61 9.17 29.89 -10.02
N LYS A 62 10.50 29.81 -9.89
CA LYS A 62 11.21 29.63 -8.63
C LYS A 62 10.64 30.69 -7.68
N ARG A 63 9.80 30.26 -6.73
CA ARG A 63 9.36 31.13 -5.65
C ARG A 63 10.63 31.49 -4.89
N SER A 64 11.14 32.69 -5.15
CA SER A 64 12.29 33.25 -4.47
C SER A 64 11.97 33.30 -2.97
N LEU A 65 12.71 32.49 -2.18
CA LEU A 65 12.64 32.45 -0.72
C LEU A 65 13.02 33.80 -0.06
N LYS A 66 13.45 34.80 -0.85
CA LYS A 66 13.94 36.09 -0.36
C LYS A 66 12.87 36.97 0.31
N ASN A 67 11.59 36.64 0.20
CA ASN A 67 10.49 37.45 0.75
C ASN A 67 9.74 36.82 1.93
N LEU A 68 10.15 35.64 2.42
CA LEU A 68 9.68 35.11 3.70
C LEU A 68 10.67 35.55 4.79
N LYS A 69 10.48 36.74 5.37
CA LYS A 69 11.24 37.15 6.55
C LYS A 69 10.98 36.13 7.68
N PRO A 70 11.98 35.36 8.16
CA PRO A 70 11.77 34.44 9.26
C PRO A 70 11.98 35.22 10.56
N GLN A 71 10.94 35.92 11.03
CA GLN A 71 10.88 36.37 12.44
C GLN A 71 10.27 35.29 13.34
N ARG A 72 10.47 34.00 13.02
CA ARG A 72 10.14 32.93 13.95
C ARG A 72 11.28 32.84 14.95
N LYS A 73 11.03 33.24 16.21
CA LYS A 73 11.94 32.96 17.31
C LYS A 73 12.06 31.44 17.44
N MET A 74 13.27 30.91 17.22
CA MET A 74 13.52 29.48 17.37
C MET A 74 13.23 29.05 18.80
N SER A 75 12.56 27.91 18.95
CA SER A 75 12.36 27.28 20.26
C SER A 75 13.71 26.86 20.86
N LEU A 76 13.76 26.61 22.18
CA LEU A 76 14.98 26.11 22.81
C LEU A 76 15.43 24.77 22.22
N LEU A 77 14.47 23.91 21.87
CA LEU A 77 14.73 22.62 21.24
C LEU A 77 15.31 22.76 19.83
N GLU A 78 14.82 23.74 19.04
CA GLU A 78 15.36 24.04 17.70
C GLU A 78 16.80 24.57 17.74
N LYS A 79 17.21 25.20 18.85
CA LYS A 79 18.56 25.72 19.06
C LYS A 79 19.58 24.67 19.49
N LEU A 80 19.14 23.46 19.85
CA LEU A 80 20.06 22.40 20.25
C LEU A 80 21.03 22.03 19.10
N PRO A 81 22.27 21.66 19.43
CA PRO A 81 23.17 20.98 18.50
C PRO A 81 22.51 19.76 17.88
N ILE A 82 22.88 19.44 16.63
CA ILE A 82 22.27 18.35 15.86
C ILE A 82 22.48 17.00 16.55
N GLU A 83 23.65 16.79 17.14
CA GLU A 83 24.06 15.54 17.79
C GLU A 83 23.19 15.24 19.02
N LEU A 84 22.83 16.28 19.79
CA LEU A 84 21.93 16.12 20.94
C LEU A 84 20.51 15.82 20.49
N LEU A 85 20.06 16.45 19.41
CA LEU A 85 18.74 16.23 18.87
C LEU A 85 18.60 14.81 18.30
N GLU A 86 19.63 14.33 17.60
CA GLU A 86 19.73 12.96 17.10
C GLU A 86 19.70 11.94 18.24
N ARG A 87 20.47 12.14 19.31
CA ARG A 87 20.45 11.25 20.49
C ARG A 87 19.09 11.22 21.18
N VAL A 88 18.46 12.39 21.38
CA VAL A 88 17.10 12.47 21.96
C VAL A 88 16.10 11.73 21.08
N TYR A 89 16.19 11.91 19.76
CA TYR A 89 15.32 11.22 18.82
C TYR A 89 15.52 9.71 18.86
N LEU A 90 16.75 9.21 18.78
CA LEU A 90 17.05 7.77 18.79
C LEU A 90 16.71 7.10 20.13
N TYR A 91 16.77 7.85 21.23
CA TYR A 91 16.33 7.35 22.53
C TYR A 91 14.80 7.25 22.61
N ALA A 92 14.08 8.22 22.06
CA ALA A 92 12.61 8.27 22.17
C ALA A 92 11.88 7.54 21.02
N LEU A 93 12.55 7.35 19.87
CA LEU A 93 12.02 6.83 18.60
C LEU A 93 10.68 7.43 18.17
N ASN A 94 10.42 8.67 18.57
CA ASN A 94 9.13 9.31 18.33
C ASN A 94 9.13 10.09 17.01
N ILE A 95 8.47 9.53 16.00
CA ILE A 95 8.34 10.10 14.65
C ILE A 95 7.59 11.45 14.64
N ALA A 96 6.83 11.78 15.70
CA ALA A 96 6.21 13.09 15.83
C ALA A 96 7.24 14.22 16.06
N LEU A 97 8.42 13.92 16.60
CA LEU A 97 9.46 14.92 16.87
C LEU A 97 9.95 15.63 15.59
N PRO A 98 10.43 14.95 14.53
CA PRO A 98 10.81 15.61 13.28
C PRO A 98 9.63 16.31 12.58
N ARG A 99 8.39 15.88 12.83
CA ARG A 99 7.17 16.51 12.29
C ARG A 99 6.76 17.78 13.04
N SER A 100 7.18 17.95 14.29
CA SER A 100 6.80 19.08 15.14
C SER A 100 7.38 20.42 14.68
N SER A 101 8.55 20.39 14.02
CA SER A 101 9.20 21.58 13.47
C SER A 101 9.98 21.24 12.20
N PRO A 102 9.85 22.03 11.11
CA PRO A 102 10.67 21.85 9.91
C PRO A 102 12.18 21.97 10.16
N ILE A 103 12.60 22.74 11.17
CA ILE A 103 14.02 22.89 11.53
C ILE A 103 14.54 21.61 12.18
N ILE A 104 13.78 21.07 13.12
CA ILE A 104 14.08 19.78 13.77
C ILE A 104 14.07 18.67 12.73
N GLY A 105 13.02 18.62 11.90
CA GLY A 105 12.92 17.68 10.78
C GLY A 105 14.14 17.76 9.87
N GLY A 106 14.55 18.96 9.44
CA GLY A 106 15.74 19.15 8.61
C GLY A 106 17.03 18.67 9.28
N LYS A 107 17.20 18.91 10.59
CA LYS A 107 18.35 18.41 11.37
C LYS A 107 18.35 16.88 11.51
N LEU A 108 17.18 16.26 11.66
CA LEU A 108 17.04 14.81 11.79
C LEU A 108 16.90 14.09 10.44
N SER A 109 16.98 14.80 9.32
CA SER A 109 16.82 14.20 7.97
C SER A 109 18.10 13.55 7.44
N SER A 110 18.94 13.00 8.32
CA SER A 110 20.18 12.33 7.91
C SER A 110 19.90 10.86 7.60
N GLU A 111 20.57 10.32 6.58
CA GLU A 111 20.41 8.92 6.16
C GLU A 111 20.74 7.95 7.31
N MET A 112 21.74 8.27 8.13
CA MET A 112 22.11 7.51 9.32
C MET A 112 20.94 7.35 10.30
N ILE A 113 20.21 8.45 10.56
CA ILE A 113 19.08 8.44 11.48
C ILE A 113 17.92 7.62 10.92
N TYR A 114 17.67 7.70 9.61
CA TYR A 114 16.68 6.84 8.96
C TYR A 114 17.04 5.36 9.08
N ILE A 115 18.30 5.01 8.77
CA ILE A 115 18.79 3.63 8.89
C ILE A 115 18.61 3.13 10.33
N GLN A 116 19.07 3.88 11.34
CA GLN A 116 18.92 3.48 12.74
C GLN A 116 17.47 3.37 13.18
N THR A 117 16.59 4.26 12.70
CA THR A 117 15.14 4.19 12.98
C THR A 117 14.54 2.91 12.41
N ILE A 118 14.88 2.56 11.16
CA ILE A 118 14.41 1.34 10.50
C ILE A 118 14.95 0.11 11.23
N THR A 119 16.25 0.07 11.53
CA THR A 119 16.86 -1.02 12.28
C THR A 119 16.21 -1.21 13.65
N ALA A 120 15.88 -0.12 14.36
CA ALA A 120 15.16 -0.20 15.63
C ALA A 120 13.72 -0.69 15.47
N ALA A 121 13.05 -0.37 14.35
CA ALA A 121 11.68 -0.79 14.09
C ALA A 121 11.56 -2.26 13.68
N PHE A 122 12.44 -2.73 12.79
CA PHE A 122 12.34 -4.04 12.15
C PHE A 122 13.38 -5.06 12.63
N GLY A 123 14.45 -4.63 13.30
CA GLY A 123 15.57 -5.50 13.65
C GLY A 123 15.20 -6.71 14.51
N CYS A 124 14.24 -6.57 15.43
CA CYS A 124 13.72 -7.70 16.20
C CYS A 124 12.96 -8.69 15.30
N THR A 125 12.10 -8.19 14.40
CA THR A 125 11.33 -9.03 13.49
C THR A 125 12.23 -9.75 12.46
N TRP A 126 13.29 -9.07 12.00
CA TRP A 126 14.32 -9.72 11.19
C TRP A 126 15.03 -10.84 11.94
N LEU A 127 15.33 -10.65 13.24
CA LEU A 127 15.91 -11.71 14.07
C LEU A 127 14.92 -12.88 14.24
N ASP A 128 13.67 -12.61 14.59
CA ASP A 128 12.63 -13.62 14.77
C ASP A 128 12.40 -14.45 13.50
N SER A 129 12.50 -13.82 12.32
CA SER A 129 12.35 -14.52 11.04
C SER A 129 13.45 -15.56 10.82
N LEU A 130 14.69 -15.28 11.28
CA LEU A 130 15.81 -16.22 11.20
C LEU A 130 15.60 -17.46 12.08
N GLU A 131 15.07 -17.26 13.29
CA GLU A 131 14.88 -18.33 14.26
C GLU A 131 13.79 -19.33 13.84
N ARG A 132 12.80 -18.88 13.05
CA ARG A 132 11.70 -19.74 12.58
C ARG A 132 12.12 -20.72 11.48
N ASP A 133 13.13 -20.38 10.69
CA ASP A 133 13.61 -21.22 9.58
C ASP A 133 14.51 -22.36 10.07
N GLU A 134 15.13 -22.24 11.25
CA GLU A 134 15.90 -23.31 11.88
C GLU A 134 15.18 -23.85 13.11
N THR A 135 14.24 -24.77 12.93
CA THR A 135 13.63 -25.56 14.02
C THR A 135 14.62 -26.49 14.76
N THR A 136 15.92 -26.15 14.78
CA THR A 136 17.01 -26.90 15.45
C THR A 136 18.07 -26.02 16.11
N ILE A 137 17.83 -24.71 16.33
CA ILE A 137 18.75 -23.94 17.18
C ILE A 137 18.34 -24.13 18.63
N ASP A 138 19.27 -24.67 19.42
CA ASP A 138 19.09 -24.91 20.85
C ASP A 138 18.52 -23.68 21.57
N SER A 139 17.62 -23.97 22.51
CA SER A 139 16.82 -23.07 23.35
C SER A 139 17.58 -21.94 24.10
N GLU A 140 18.88 -21.76 23.89
CA GLU A 140 19.73 -20.78 24.59
C GLU A 140 19.61 -19.34 24.05
N LEU A 141 19.23 -19.12 22.77
CA LEU A 141 19.00 -17.75 22.26
C LEU A 141 17.73 -17.10 22.85
N SER A 142 16.74 -17.91 23.25
CA SER A 142 15.53 -17.44 23.93
C SER A 142 15.83 -16.75 25.29
N GLN A 143 17.01 -17.02 25.86
CA GLN A 143 17.45 -16.46 27.14
C GLN A 143 17.99 -15.03 27.03
N TYR A 144 18.34 -14.56 25.82
CA TYR A 144 18.80 -13.19 25.56
C TYR A 144 17.73 -12.23 25.02
N GLY A 145 16.47 -12.64 25.10
CA GLY A 145 15.31 -11.79 24.88
C GLY A 145 14.51 -12.23 23.69
N GLY A 146 13.55 -13.13 23.94
CA GLY A 146 12.33 -13.24 23.15
C GLY A 146 11.60 -11.89 23.16
N PHE A 147 12.08 -10.97 22.34
CA PHE A 147 11.44 -9.70 22.07
C PHE A 147 10.33 -9.98 21.06
N ASP A 148 9.19 -10.48 21.55
CA ASP A 148 7.94 -10.14 20.87
C ASP A 148 7.98 -8.61 20.74
N PRO A 149 7.98 -8.05 19.51
CA PRO A 149 7.98 -6.60 19.33
C PRO A 149 6.83 -5.93 20.11
N GLY A 150 5.88 -6.74 20.58
CA GLY A 150 4.77 -6.29 21.38
C GLY A 150 3.88 -5.41 20.52
N ILE A 151 2.78 -4.96 21.11
CA ILE A 151 1.84 -4.09 20.38
C ILE A 151 2.53 -2.78 19.96
N GLU A 152 3.45 -2.26 20.79
CA GLU A 152 4.16 -1.01 20.52
C GLU A 152 5.13 -1.11 19.33
N GLY A 153 5.87 -2.21 19.18
CA GLY A 153 6.78 -2.42 18.05
C GLY A 153 6.05 -2.54 16.72
N ILE A 154 4.91 -3.23 16.70
CA ILE A 154 4.06 -3.38 15.50
C ILE A 154 3.49 -2.03 15.06
N GLN A 155 3.01 -1.23 16.03
CA GLN A 155 2.55 0.12 15.77
C GLN A 155 3.71 0.99 15.25
N PHE A 156 4.90 0.85 15.83
CA PHE A 156 6.07 1.59 15.39
C PHE A 156 6.47 1.25 13.95
N GLN A 157 6.53 -0.04 13.57
CA GLN A 157 6.73 -0.47 12.18
C GLN A 157 5.69 0.15 11.25
N SER A 158 4.41 0.09 11.63
CA SER A 158 3.30 0.67 10.88
C SER A 158 3.45 2.19 10.67
N VAL A 159 3.95 2.92 11.67
CA VAL A 159 4.20 4.36 11.55
C VAL A 159 5.42 4.65 10.67
N VAL A 160 6.50 3.86 10.78
CA VAL A 160 7.68 3.96 9.92
C VAL A 160 7.30 3.75 8.46
N LEU A 161 6.48 2.76 8.14
CA LEU A 161 6.03 2.47 6.77
C LEU A 161 5.22 3.60 6.12
N ARG A 162 4.53 4.42 6.92
CA ARG A 162 3.78 5.60 6.45
C ARG A 162 4.67 6.83 6.24
N CYS A 163 5.95 6.76 6.61
CA CYS A 163 6.85 7.90 6.49
C CYS A 163 7.25 8.15 5.04
N ARG A 164 7.14 9.41 4.60
CA ARG A 164 7.47 9.81 3.22
C ARG A 164 8.96 9.72 2.87
N TRP A 165 9.83 9.68 3.88
CA TRP A 165 11.28 9.54 3.70
C TRP A 165 11.69 8.07 3.53
N LEU A 166 10.81 7.12 3.86
CA LEU A 166 11.08 5.72 3.70
C LEU A 166 10.99 5.36 2.22
N SER A 167 12.10 4.87 1.68
CA SER A 167 12.17 4.26 0.36
C SER A 167 12.78 2.87 0.50
N LEU A 168 12.52 2.00 -0.47
CA LEU A 168 13.11 0.66 -0.50
C LEU A 168 14.64 0.70 -0.46
N GLY A 169 15.27 1.70 -1.09
CA GLY A 169 16.73 1.84 -1.05
C GLY A 169 17.28 2.09 0.36
N VAL A 170 16.62 2.93 1.16
CA VAL A 170 17.04 3.20 2.55
C VAL A 170 16.75 1.99 3.44
N LEU A 171 15.61 1.32 3.20
CA LEU A 171 15.21 0.10 3.89
C LEU A 171 16.22 -1.04 3.68
N PHE A 172 16.62 -1.30 2.43
CA PHE A 172 17.60 -2.34 2.10
C PHE A 172 18.99 -2.02 2.64
N LYS A 173 19.43 -0.76 2.56
CA LYS A 173 20.67 -0.33 3.23
C LYS A 173 20.62 -0.56 4.74
N ALA A 174 19.48 -0.31 5.38
CA ALA A 174 19.32 -0.57 6.80
C ALA A 174 19.37 -2.07 7.12
N LYS A 175 18.78 -2.91 6.25
CA LYS A 175 18.87 -4.37 6.35
C LYS A 175 20.29 -4.87 6.16
N ASP A 176 21.00 -4.41 5.13
CA ASP A 176 22.42 -4.73 4.90
C ASP A 176 23.29 -4.36 6.11
N ASN A 177 23.10 -3.15 6.65
CA ASN A 177 23.82 -2.72 7.85
C ASN A 177 23.49 -3.59 9.08
N TRP A 178 22.22 -3.98 9.24
CA TRP A 178 21.82 -4.86 10.33
C TRP A 178 22.46 -6.25 10.19
N ILE A 179 22.47 -6.82 8.98
CA ILE A 179 23.13 -8.10 8.67
C ILE A 179 24.64 -8.03 8.96
N GLN A 180 25.30 -6.93 8.62
CA GLN A 180 26.75 -6.80 8.79
C GLN A 180 27.19 -6.53 10.24
N TYR A 181 26.43 -5.72 10.98
CA TYR A 181 26.91 -5.17 12.25
C TYR A 181 26.18 -5.68 13.50
N ILE A 182 24.93 -6.12 13.35
CA ILE A 182 24.06 -6.44 14.49
C ILE A 182 23.84 -7.95 14.55
N ALA A 183 23.45 -8.56 13.44
CA ALA A 183 23.19 -9.99 13.41
C ALA A 183 24.38 -10.88 13.85
N PRO A 184 25.66 -10.58 13.50
CA PRO A 184 26.80 -11.40 13.93
C PRO A 184 27.11 -11.29 15.43
N ARG A 185 26.53 -10.29 16.12
CA ARG A 185 26.63 -10.18 17.58
C ARG A 185 25.56 -11.02 18.29
N SER A 186 24.49 -11.34 17.59
CA SER A 186 23.35 -12.09 18.10
C SER A 186 23.39 -13.56 17.68
N VAL A 187 24.09 -13.90 16.59
CA VAL A 187 24.18 -15.26 16.05
C VAL A 187 25.62 -15.60 15.66
N PRO A 188 26.17 -16.77 16.02
CA PRO A 188 27.57 -17.13 15.78
C PRO A 188 27.92 -17.45 14.31
N HIS A 189 27.00 -17.22 13.38
CA HIS A 189 27.15 -17.60 11.97
C HIS A 189 27.02 -16.37 11.07
N HIS A 190 27.77 -16.39 9.95
CA HIS A 190 27.60 -15.39 8.90
C HIS A 190 26.21 -15.54 8.26
N LEU A 191 25.60 -14.43 7.86
CA LEU A 191 24.30 -14.40 7.18
C LEU A 191 24.48 -13.95 5.73
N TRP A 192 23.85 -14.64 4.79
CA TRP A 192 23.65 -14.17 3.41
C TRP A 192 22.22 -14.47 2.95
N PHE A 193 21.87 -13.83 1.84
CA PHE A 193 20.68 -14.18 1.08
C PHE A 193 20.94 -15.44 0.25
N GLU A 194 20.13 -16.48 0.46
CA GLU A 194 20.22 -17.74 -0.28
C GLU A 194 19.10 -17.85 -1.31
N ASP A 195 19.46 -18.09 -2.57
CA ASP A 195 18.52 -18.51 -3.62
C ASP A 195 18.44 -20.05 -3.56
N ARG A 196 17.46 -20.63 -2.86
CA ARG A 196 17.23 -22.09 -2.95
C ARG A 196 16.45 -22.40 -4.23
N HIS A 197 17.16 -22.89 -5.23
CA HIS A 197 16.57 -23.54 -6.39
C HIS A 197 16.34 -25.02 -6.05
N LEU A 198 15.11 -25.40 -5.72
CA LEU A 198 14.73 -26.82 -5.74
C LEU A 198 14.65 -27.25 -7.21
N GLU A 199 15.78 -27.70 -7.76
CA GLU A 199 15.82 -28.33 -9.08
C GLU A 199 14.98 -29.61 -9.04
N GLY A 200 13.87 -29.63 -9.77
CA GLY A 200 13.12 -30.86 -10.05
C GLY A 200 11.62 -30.80 -9.82
N ASP A 201 11.10 -29.80 -9.09
CA ASP A 201 9.66 -29.67 -8.86
C ASP A 201 9.05 -28.60 -9.75
N THR A 202 8.12 -29.01 -10.61
CA THR A 202 7.29 -28.08 -11.40
C THR A 202 6.34 -27.27 -10.51
N ASN A 203 6.23 -27.64 -9.24
CA ASN A 203 5.62 -26.85 -8.18
C ASN A 203 6.66 -25.90 -7.56
N CYS A 204 6.54 -24.62 -7.89
CA CYS A 204 7.39 -23.53 -7.45
C CYS A 204 7.25 -23.24 -5.94
N SER A 205 7.74 -24.11 -5.05
CA SER A 205 8.09 -23.67 -3.70
C SER A 205 9.43 -22.96 -3.79
N PHE A 206 9.39 -21.63 -3.78
CA PHE A 206 10.58 -20.81 -3.91
C PHE A 206 10.82 -20.09 -2.59
N TRP A 207 11.67 -20.69 -1.77
CA TRP A 207 12.11 -20.07 -0.54
C TRP A 207 13.36 -19.24 -0.83
N THR A 208 13.27 -17.96 -0.53
CA THR A 208 14.39 -17.01 -0.54
C THR A 208 14.37 -16.28 0.78
N GLY A 209 15.41 -16.51 1.56
CA GLY A 209 15.52 -16.03 2.92
C GLY A 209 16.98 -15.77 3.28
N LEU A 210 17.15 -15.29 4.50
CA LEU A 210 18.46 -15.28 5.14
C LEU A 210 18.76 -16.69 5.63
N SER A 211 19.97 -17.17 5.37
CA SER A 211 20.39 -18.52 5.74
C SER A 211 21.70 -18.50 6.51
N PHE A 212 21.92 -19.54 7.32
CA PHE A 212 23.17 -19.81 8.00
C PHE A 212 24.00 -20.85 7.21
N SER A 213 25.31 -20.72 7.27
CA SER A 213 26.29 -21.54 6.57
C SER A 213 27.25 -21.93 7.64
N LYS A 214 27.42 -23.25 7.73
CA LYS A 214 28.44 -23.87 8.54
C LYS A 214 29.82 -23.81 7.87
N HIS A 215 29.89 -23.36 6.61
CA HIS A 215 31.09 -23.34 5.78
C HIS A 215 31.51 -21.91 5.40
N GLU A 216 32.79 -21.58 5.64
CA GLU A 216 33.49 -20.35 5.22
C GLU A 216 33.62 -20.19 3.69
N GLU A 217 32.87 -20.95 2.88
CA GLU A 217 32.92 -20.79 1.44
C GLU A 217 32.35 -19.42 1.06
N ILE A 218 33.15 -18.69 0.30
CA ILE A 218 32.98 -17.29 -0.05
C ILE A 218 31.77 -17.17 -0.99
N TYR A 219 30.57 -17.20 -0.43
CA TYR A 219 29.39 -16.72 -1.12
C TYR A 219 29.56 -15.22 -1.28
N HIS A 220 29.46 -14.72 -2.52
CA HIS A 220 29.35 -13.29 -2.75
C HIS A 220 28.10 -12.79 -2.04
N SER A 221 28.29 -12.17 -0.86
CA SER A 221 27.21 -11.55 -0.09
C SER A 221 26.57 -10.48 -0.97
N ARG A 222 25.40 -10.81 -1.53
CA ARG A 222 24.62 -9.87 -2.31
C ARG A 222 23.96 -8.88 -1.37
N SER A 223 23.75 -7.66 -1.84
CA SER A 223 22.95 -6.69 -1.08
C SER A 223 21.49 -7.13 -1.03
N ALA A 224 20.78 -6.68 0.01
CA ALA A 224 19.34 -6.85 0.15
C ALA A 224 18.58 -6.28 -1.07
N ALA A 225 19.11 -5.21 -1.67
CA ALA A 225 18.55 -4.60 -2.87
C ALA A 225 18.67 -5.51 -4.10
N GLU A 226 19.85 -6.08 -4.35
CA GLU A 226 20.07 -7.01 -5.48
C GLU A 226 19.23 -8.27 -5.35
N HIS A 227 19.10 -8.79 -4.13
CA HIS A 227 18.23 -9.91 -3.85
C HIS A 227 16.77 -9.57 -4.18
N PHE A 228 16.28 -8.47 -3.62
CA PHE A 228 14.92 -7.98 -3.90
C PHE A 228 14.65 -7.78 -5.40
N ASP A 229 15.57 -7.16 -6.14
CA ASP A 229 15.41 -6.89 -7.57
C ASP A 229 15.18 -8.17 -8.36
N ARG A 230 15.95 -9.22 -8.07
CA ARG A 230 15.81 -10.54 -8.70
C ARG A 230 14.45 -11.17 -8.41
N GLU A 231 14.01 -11.11 -7.16
CA GLU A 231 12.71 -11.65 -6.75
C GLU A 231 11.57 -10.90 -7.43
N TYR A 232 11.66 -9.57 -7.48
CA TYR A 232 10.69 -8.74 -8.14
C TYR A 232 10.65 -9.02 -9.64
N GLU A 233 11.80 -9.18 -10.31
CA GLU A 233 11.86 -9.57 -11.73
C GLU A 233 11.20 -10.93 -11.99
N ARG A 234 11.42 -11.92 -11.11
CA ARG A 234 10.74 -13.22 -11.19
C ARG A 234 9.24 -13.06 -11.05
N PHE A 235 8.78 -12.28 -10.07
CA PHE A 235 7.37 -11.94 -9.93
C PHE A 235 6.80 -11.26 -11.18
N LEU A 236 7.53 -10.33 -11.80
CA LEU A 236 7.09 -9.69 -13.04
C LEU A 236 6.93 -10.69 -14.20
N ARG A 237 7.87 -11.64 -14.34
CA ARG A 237 7.75 -12.72 -15.35
C ARG A 237 6.53 -13.58 -15.10
N PHE A 238 6.31 -13.95 -13.84
CA PHE A 238 5.14 -14.73 -13.43
C PHE A 238 3.82 -13.97 -13.68
N ALA A 239 3.72 -12.72 -13.23
CA ALA A 239 2.55 -11.87 -13.43
C ALA A 239 2.23 -11.61 -14.91
N SER A 240 3.22 -11.78 -15.80
CA SER A 240 3.06 -11.63 -17.24
C SER A 240 2.48 -12.88 -17.91
N GLN A 241 2.51 -14.06 -17.27
CA GLN A 241 1.91 -15.29 -17.81
C GLN A 241 0.40 -15.15 -18.03
N ASP A 242 -0.18 -15.88 -18.98
CA ASP A 242 -1.62 -15.76 -19.29
C ASP A 242 -2.52 -16.24 -18.15
N TYR A 243 -2.06 -17.24 -17.39
CA TYR A 243 -2.80 -17.86 -16.29
C TYR A 243 -1.92 -18.00 -15.04
N PRO A 244 -1.67 -16.90 -14.31
CA PRO A 244 -0.97 -16.99 -13.04
C PRO A 244 -1.87 -17.71 -12.02
N ALA A 245 -1.56 -18.98 -11.74
CA ALA A 245 -2.26 -19.75 -10.70
C ALA A 245 -2.11 -19.03 -9.35
N PRO A 246 -3.21 -18.69 -8.64
CA PRO A 246 -3.11 -17.93 -7.39
C PRO A 246 -2.30 -18.68 -6.31
N SER A 247 -2.47 -20.00 -6.21
CA SER A 247 -1.64 -20.89 -5.38
C SER A 247 -0.14 -20.77 -5.65
N ALA A 248 0.29 -20.67 -6.92
CA ALA A 248 1.69 -20.46 -7.25
C ALA A 248 2.21 -19.07 -6.84
N VAL A 249 1.34 -18.05 -6.82
CA VAL A 249 1.72 -16.71 -6.30
C VAL A 249 1.93 -16.77 -4.79
N LEU A 250 1.06 -17.47 -4.07
CA LEU A 250 1.19 -17.63 -2.61
C LEU A 250 2.49 -18.35 -2.25
N ASN A 251 2.87 -19.38 -3.01
CA ASN A 251 4.15 -20.06 -2.85
C ASN A 251 5.35 -19.17 -3.25
N LEU A 252 5.21 -18.32 -4.27
CA LEU A 252 6.25 -17.36 -4.67
C LEU A 252 6.46 -16.24 -3.62
N LEU A 253 5.38 -15.88 -2.93
CA LEU A 253 5.37 -14.88 -1.85
C LEU A 253 5.61 -15.51 -0.48
N ASP A 254 6.26 -16.67 -0.42
CA ASP A 254 6.64 -17.30 0.84
C ASP A 254 7.22 -16.24 1.77
N ARG A 255 6.56 -16.11 2.92
CA ARG A 255 6.59 -14.89 3.70
C ARG A 255 7.91 -14.85 4.43
N SER A 256 8.85 -14.07 3.88
CA SER A 256 10.19 -13.85 4.44
C SER A 256 10.23 -13.43 5.91
N GLY A 257 9.08 -13.07 6.50
CA GLY A 257 8.99 -12.73 7.92
C GLY A 257 9.62 -11.40 8.27
N ASP A 258 9.99 -10.58 7.27
CA ASP A 258 10.64 -9.29 7.44
C ASP A 258 9.79 -8.26 8.23
N VAL A 259 8.48 -8.49 8.33
CA VAL A 259 7.49 -7.63 8.97
C VAL A 259 6.46 -8.49 9.73
N ASP A 260 5.98 -8.02 10.90
CA ASP A 260 4.89 -8.71 11.61
C ASP A 260 3.60 -8.66 10.77
N HIS A 261 2.89 -9.79 10.66
CA HIS A 261 1.62 -9.91 9.92
C HIS A 261 0.52 -8.89 10.32
N ARG A 262 0.59 -8.34 11.53
CA ARG A 262 -0.33 -7.32 12.07
C ARG A 262 0.03 -5.89 11.69
N VAL A 263 1.15 -5.68 11.01
CA VAL A 263 1.56 -4.35 10.55
C VAL A 263 0.61 -3.83 9.48
N ASP A 264 0.24 -2.56 9.64
CA ASP A 264 -0.64 -1.88 8.70
C ASP A 264 0.09 -1.52 7.41
N ILE A 265 -0.43 -2.03 6.29
CA ILE A 265 -0.01 -1.59 4.96
C ILE A 265 -0.46 -0.12 4.76
N PRO A 266 0.43 0.79 4.33
CA PRO A 266 0.06 2.18 4.06
C PRO A 266 -1.08 2.31 3.05
N GLU A 267 -2.10 3.11 3.37
CA GLU A 267 -3.26 3.39 2.50
C GLU A 267 -2.86 3.87 1.10
N SER A 268 -1.78 4.64 1.00
CA SER A 268 -1.25 5.12 -0.28
C SER A 268 -0.74 3.99 -1.19
N LEU A 269 -0.33 2.85 -0.62
CA LEU A 269 0.05 1.65 -1.36
C LEU A 269 -1.16 0.78 -1.70
N LEU A 270 -2.21 0.81 -0.87
CA LEU A 270 -3.43 0.05 -1.10
C LEU A 270 -4.34 0.69 -2.16
N THR A 271 -4.46 2.02 -2.19
CA THR A 271 -5.42 2.72 -3.06
C THR A 271 -4.83 3.15 -4.41
N GLY A 272 -3.51 3.39 -4.45
CA GLY A 272 -2.76 3.66 -5.69
C GLY A 272 -3.10 4.96 -6.41
N GLN A 273 -3.60 6.00 -5.75
CA GLN A 273 -4.18 7.15 -6.48
C GLN A 273 -3.15 8.05 -7.19
N PRO A 274 -3.33 8.40 -8.49
CA PRO A 274 -4.34 7.89 -9.44
C PRO A 274 -3.95 6.56 -10.12
N PHE A 275 -2.65 6.24 -10.19
CA PHE A 275 -2.11 4.94 -10.61
C PHE A 275 -0.90 4.60 -9.75
N TRP A 276 -0.64 3.31 -9.55
CA TRP A 276 0.59 2.87 -8.88
C TRP A 276 1.82 3.21 -9.72
N THR A 277 2.76 3.94 -9.12
CA THR A 277 4.10 4.09 -9.69
C THR A 277 4.86 2.77 -9.59
N ASN A 278 5.91 2.61 -10.39
CA ASN A 278 6.78 1.43 -10.30
C ASN A 278 7.35 1.25 -8.88
N GLU A 279 7.72 2.34 -8.21
CA GLU A 279 8.20 2.33 -6.83
C GLU A 279 7.11 1.85 -5.85
N GLN A 280 5.85 2.29 -6.03
CA GLN A 280 4.74 1.81 -5.19
C GLN A 280 4.44 0.33 -5.42
N ARG A 281 4.55 -0.18 -6.66
CA ARG A 281 4.39 -1.61 -6.94
C ARG A 281 5.51 -2.44 -6.30
N ARG A 282 6.75 -1.98 -6.42
CA ARG A 282 7.91 -2.61 -5.76
C ARG A 282 7.73 -2.63 -4.25
N PHE A 283 7.28 -1.51 -3.67
CA PHE A 283 7.05 -1.44 -2.22
C PHE A 283 5.87 -2.34 -1.81
N LEU A 284 4.78 -2.35 -2.55
CA LEU A 284 3.66 -3.26 -2.30
C LEU A 284 4.11 -4.73 -2.42
N PHE A 285 4.95 -5.08 -3.39
CA PHE A 285 5.52 -6.41 -3.50
C PHE A 285 6.37 -6.75 -2.28
N TRP A 286 7.29 -5.87 -1.88
CA TRP A 286 8.12 -6.07 -0.69
C TRP A 286 7.25 -6.32 0.54
N ILE A 287 6.33 -5.42 0.87
CA ILE A 287 5.58 -5.48 2.13
C ILE A 287 4.68 -6.72 2.22
N VAL A 288 4.08 -7.14 1.10
CA VAL A 288 3.26 -8.36 1.04
C VAL A 288 4.13 -9.60 1.19
N LYS A 289 5.28 -9.66 0.50
CA LYS A 289 6.27 -10.73 0.65
C LYS A 289 6.88 -10.77 2.06
N SER A 290 7.02 -9.62 2.71
CA SER A 290 7.49 -9.51 4.09
C SER A 290 6.50 -10.06 5.11
N GLY A 291 5.28 -10.40 4.70
CA GLY A 291 4.29 -11.09 5.50
C GLY A 291 3.17 -10.22 6.03
N ALA A 292 3.14 -8.93 5.68
CA ALA A 292 2.04 -8.05 6.05
C ALA A 292 0.71 -8.51 5.40
N VAL A 293 -0.37 -8.44 6.17
CA VAL A 293 -1.72 -8.84 5.72
C VAL A 293 -2.65 -7.65 5.87
N ILE A 294 -3.63 -7.56 4.98
CA ILE A 294 -4.73 -6.59 5.09
C ILE A 294 -5.52 -6.89 6.36
N GLN A 295 -5.46 -5.93 7.29
CA GLN A 295 -6.22 -5.98 8.54
C GLN A 295 -7.64 -5.46 8.31
N TRP A 296 -8.62 -6.35 8.47
CA TRP A 296 -10.04 -6.04 8.24
C TRP A 296 -10.79 -5.60 9.49
N GLN A 297 -10.35 -6.02 10.67
CA GLN A 297 -11.09 -5.84 11.93
C GLN A 297 -10.64 -4.60 12.69
N THR A 298 -9.36 -4.24 12.56
CA THR A 298 -8.70 -3.24 13.40
C THR A 298 -8.42 -1.93 12.67
N SER A 299 -8.62 -1.89 11.34
CA SER A 299 -8.19 -0.80 10.48
C SER A 299 -9.14 -0.58 9.29
N THR A 300 -9.08 0.62 8.70
CA THR A 300 -9.75 0.97 7.44
C THR A 300 -9.01 0.44 6.21
N ASN A 301 -7.94 -0.33 6.41
CA ASN A 301 -7.14 -0.93 5.35
C ASN A 301 -7.96 -1.88 4.46
N GLY A 302 -8.95 -2.58 5.01
CA GLY A 302 -9.86 -3.42 4.23
C GLY A 302 -10.65 -2.65 3.18
N GLU A 303 -11.27 -1.53 3.57
CA GLU A 303 -12.00 -0.65 2.64
C GLU A 303 -11.06 -0.05 1.59
N SER A 304 -9.88 0.40 2.04
CA SER A 304 -8.85 0.96 1.17
C SER A 304 -8.35 -0.05 0.14
N ALA A 305 -8.17 -1.31 0.55
CA ALA A 305 -7.76 -2.41 -0.33
C ALA A 305 -8.88 -2.81 -1.30
N SER A 306 -10.15 -2.75 -0.90
CA SER A 306 -11.29 -2.98 -1.80
C SER A 306 -11.37 -1.92 -2.89
N ILE A 307 -11.21 -0.64 -2.51
CA ILE A 307 -11.10 0.48 -3.46
C ILE A 307 -9.89 0.29 -4.38
N GLY A 308 -8.75 -0.08 -3.79
CA GLY A 308 -7.52 -0.43 -4.50
C GLY A 308 -7.71 -1.51 -5.56
N LEU A 309 -8.35 -2.62 -5.18
CA LEU A 309 -8.59 -3.74 -6.08
C LEU A 309 -9.47 -3.32 -7.26
N LYS A 310 -10.54 -2.57 -7.01
CA LYS A 310 -11.40 -2.02 -8.08
C LYS A 310 -10.63 -1.09 -9.01
N ASN A 311 -9.77 -0.22 -8.47
CA ASN A 311 -8.92 0.66 -9.28
C ASN A 311 -7.90 -0.15 -10.11
N ALA A 312 -7.29 -1.18 -9.54
CA ALA A 312 -6.33 -2.04 -10.21
C ALA A 312 -6.99 -2.85 -11.35
N ILE A 313 -8.20 -3.35 -11.12
CA ILE A 313 -9.05 -4.00 -12.12
C ILE A 313 -9.35 -3.05 -13.27
N SER A 314 -9.81 -1.83 -12.97
CA SER A 314 -10.10 -0.82 -13.99
C SER A 314 -8.86 -0.39 -14.79
N ALA A 315 -7.68 -0.43 -14.18
CA ALA A 315 -6.41 -0.19 -14.86
C ALA A 315 -5.87 -1.42 -15.61
N GLY A 316 -6.43 -2.62 -15.36
CA GLY A 316 -5.88 -3.90 -15.80
C GLY A 316 -4.45 -4.13 -15.29
N ASP A 317 -4.16 -3.72 -14.06
CA ASP A 317 -2.85 -3.88 -13.43
C ASP A 317 -2.75 -5.23 -12.72
N MET A 318 -2.44 -6.27 -13.49
CA MET A 318 -2.36 -7.64 -12.96
C MET A 318 -1.38 -7.76 -11.80
N GLN A 319 -0.28 -7.00 -11.78
CA GLN A 319 0.71 -7.06 -10.70
C GLN A 319 0.06 -6.68 -9.37
N VAL A 320 -0.69 -5.58 -9.36
CA VAL A 320 -1.35 -5.08 -8.15
C VAL A 320 -2.51 -5.98 -7.74
N ILE A 321 -3.28 -6.51 -8.71
CA ILE A 321 -4.37 -7.47 -8.43
C ILE A 321 -3.81 -8.69 -7.70
N LEU A 322 -2.75 -9.31 -8.24
CA LEU A 322 -2.09 -10.46 -7.62
C LEU A 322 -1.63 -10.14 -6.19
N LEU A 323 -0.96 -9.00 -6.00
CA LEU A 323 -0.45 -8.58 -4.69
C LEU A 323 -1.55 -8.35 -3.67
N LEU A 324 -2.65 -7.69 -4.04
CA LEU A 324 -3.77 -7.44 -3.13
C LEU A 324 -4.51 -8.73 -2.77
N VAL A 325 -4.69 -9.65 -3.73
CA VAL A 325 -5.25 -10.98 -3.50
C VAL A 325 -4.40 -11.74 -2.48
N CYS A 326 -3.08 -11.76 -2.65
CA CYS A 326 -2.15 -12.42 -1.73
C CYS A 326 -2.03 -11.71 -0.37
N ALA A 327 -2.25 -10.40 -0.32
CA ALA A 327 -2.30 -9.64 0.93
C ALA A 327 -3.56 -9.94 1.77
N GLY A 328 -4.50 -10.76 1.27
CA GLY A 328 -5.69 -11.19 2.00
C GLY A 328 -7.02 -10.74 1.40
N MET A 329 -7.04 -10.19 0.18
CA MET A 329 -8.31 -9.92 -0.54
C MET A 329 -8.98 -11.20 -1.03
N ASN A 330 -8.26 -12.34 -1.09
CA ASN A 330 -8.79 -13.62 -1.55
C ASN A 330 -10.07 -14.07 -0.83
N GLN A 331 -10.21 -13.75 0.46
CA GLN A 331 -11.39 -14.12 1.25
C GLN A 331 -12.59 -13.20 1.04
N ARG A 332 -12.44 -12.10 0.29
CA ARG A 332 -13.44 -11.03 0.14
C ARG A 332 -13.71 -10.68 -1.33
N ILE A 333 -13.41 -11.60 -2.25
CA ILE A 333 -13.80 -11.43 -3.65
C ILE A 333 -15.31 -11.67 -3.74
N SER A 334 -16.07 -10.59 -3.68
CA SER A 334 -17.53 -10.61 -3.72
C SER A 334 -18.06 -10.56 -5.16
N TYR A 335 -19.35 -10.86 -5.30
CA TYR A 335 -20.11 -10.65 -6.55
C TYR A 335 -19.90 -9.24 -7.14
N ASP A 336 -19.90 -8.22 -6.29
CA ASP A 336 -19.72 -6.82 -6.72
C ASP A 336 -18.34 -6.59 -7.35
N VAL A 337 -17.30 -7.30 -6.90
CA VAL A 337 -15.95 -7.23 -7.48
C VAL A 337 -15.92 -7.89 -8.85
N LEU A 338 -16.58 -9.03 -9.01
CA LEU A 338 -16.69 -9.73 -10.30
C LEU A 338 -17.47 -8.89 -11.32
N LEU A 339 -18.61 -8.33 -10.93
CA LEU A 339 -19.36 -7.41 -11.78
C LEU A 339 -18.53 -6.17 -12.15
N HIS A 340 -17.84 -5.58 -11.17
CA HIS A 340 -16.99 -4.43 -11.43
C HIS A 340 -15.90 -4.77 -12.45
N ALA A 341 -15.28 -5.95 -12.35
CA ALA A 341 -14.32 -6.43 -13.32
C ALA A 341 -14.91 -6.64 -14.71
N LEU A 342 -16.09 -7.24 -14.79
CA LEU A 342 -16.78 -7.47 -16.06
C LEU A 342 -17.05 -6.16 -16.83
N HIS A 343 -17.41 -5.10 -16.11
CA HIS A 343 -17.76 -3.82 -16.73
C HIS A 343 -16.60 -2.86 -16.94
N ASN A 344 -15.58 -2.90 -16.09
CA ASN A 344 -14.55 -1.85 -16.05
C ASN A 344 -13.15 -2.35 -16.38
N ALA A 345 -12.91 -3.67 -16.47
CA ALA A 345 -11.59 -4.14 -16.87
C ALA A 345 -11.33 -3.80 -18.35
N PRO A 346 -10.08 -3.46 -18.71
CA PRO A 346 -9.69 -3.31 -20.12
C PRO A 346 -9.98 -4.58 -20.91
N GLU A 347 -10.57 -4.45 -22.10
CA GLU A 347 -11.03 -5.60 -22.90
C GLU A 347 -9.88 -6.59 -23.20
N ASP A 348 -8.67 -6.09 -23.44
CA ASP A 348 -7.47 -6.90 -23.70
C ASP A 348 -7.00 -7.75 -22.49
N LYS A 349 -7.47 -7.40 -21.29
CA LYS A 349 -7.08 -8.04 -20.02
C LYS A 349 -8.23 -8.67 -19.27
N LEU A 350 -9.47 -8.45 -19.71
CA LEU A 350 -10.69 -8.90 -19.04
C LEU A 350 -10.65 -10.40 -18.74
N LEU A 351 -10.34 -11.22 -19.75
CA LEU A 351 -10.29 -12.68 -19.60
C LEU A 351 -9.28 -13.09 -18.51
N LYS A 352 -8.10 -12.47 -18.50
CA LYS A 352 -7.04 -12.76 -17.51
C LYS A 352 -7.43 -12.32 -16.10
N VAL A 353 -8.00 -11.12 -15.96
CA VAL A 353 -8.50 -10.61 -14.67
C VAL A 353 -9.60 -11.51 -14.12
N MET A 354 -10.62 -11.80 -14.94
CA MET A 354 -11.76 -12.62 -14.54
C MET A 354 -11.34 -14.03 -14.15
N ASN A 355 -10.54 -14.71 -14.98
CA ASN A 355 -10.07 -16.04 -14.65
C ASN A 355 -9.29 -16.06 -13.33
N HIS A 356 -8.41 -15.08 -13.09
CA HIS A 356 -7.67 -15.01 -11.84
C HIS A 356 -8.60 -14.87 -10.62
N LEU A 357 -9.61 -14.00 -10.69
CA LEU A 357 -10.58 -13.82 -9.60
C LEU A 357 -11.43 -15.08 -9.38
N LEU A 358 -11.89 -15.73 -10.45
CA LEU A 358 -12.69 -16.97 -10.37
C LEU A 358 -11.88 -18.15 -9.82
N PHE A 359 -10.63 -18.33 -10.27
CA PHE A 359 -9.73 -19.34 -9.72
C PHE A 359 -9.48 -19.11 -8.23
N ASN A 360 -9.34 -17.85 -7.82
CA ASN A 360 -9.13 -17.54 -6.42
C ASN A 360 -10.35 -17.89 -5.54
N ILE A 361 -11.57 -17.68 -6.04
CA ILE A 361 -12.80 -18.13 -5.37
C ILE A 361 -12.83 -19.67 -5.25
N LEU A 362 -12.43 -20.39 -6.30
CA LEU A 362 -12.36 -21.86 -6.29
C LEU A 362 -11.36 -22.41 -5.27
N GLU A 363 -10.16 -21.80 -5.18
CA GLU A 363 -9.12 -22.24 -4.25
C GLU A 363 -9.45 -21.88 -2.78
N HIS A 364 -10.37 -20.94 -2.54
CA HIS A 364 -10.71 -20.45 -1.20
C HIS A 364 -12.23 -20.42 -0.94
N PRO A 365 -12.90 -21.58 -0.84
CA PRO A 365 -14.36 -21.65 -0.65
C PRO A 365 -14.86 -21.09 0.70
N GLN A 366 -13.95 -20.80 1.63
CA GLN A 366 -14.26 -20.20 2.94
C GLN A 366 -14.44 -18.66 2.89
N GLY A 367 -14.24 -18.04 1.72
CA GLY A 367 -14.43 -16.60 1.52
C GLY A 367 -15.90 -16.18 1.52
N GLU A 368 -16.16 -14.91 1.18
CA GLU A 368 -17.52 -14.44 0.89
C GLU A 368 -18.15 -15.29 -0.22
N SER A 369 -19.02 -16.22 0.18
CA SER A 369 -19.68 -17.14 -0.74
C SER A 369 -20.65 -16.38 -1.63
N ILE A 370 -20.44 -16.49 -2.94
CA ILE A 370 -21.40 -16.07 -3.95
C ILE A 370 -22.57 -17.04 -3.88
N ASN A 371 -23.77 -16.56 -3.64
CA ASN A 371 -24.93 -17.45 -3.61
C ASN A 371 -25.40 -17.81 -5.04
N ASN A 372 -26.25 -18.83 -5.16
CA ASN A 372 -26.72 -19.30 -6.47
C ASN A 372 -27.47 -18.22 -7.29
N ASN A 373 -28.12 -17.25 -6.65
CA ASN A 373 -28.81 -16.17 -7.34
C ASN A 373 -27.81 -15.17 -7.93
N GLN A 374 -26.81 -14.76 -7.14
CA GLN A 374 -25.72 -13.90 -7.60
C GLN A 374 -24.92 -14.55 -8.73
N TRP A 375 -24.68 -15.86 -8.65
CA TRP A 375 -24.05 -16.60 -9.73
C TRP A 375 -24.91 -16.62 -11.00
N ALA A 376 -26.23 -16.84 -10.87
CA ALA A 376 -27.16 -16.77 -12.01
C ALA A 376 -27.20 -15.37 -12.63
N ASP A 377 -27.26 -14.32 -11.81
CA ASP A 377 -27.24 -12.93 -12.28
C ASP A 377 -25.93 -12.62 -13.03
N LEU A 378 -24.79 -13.12 -12.55
CA LEU A 378 -23.50 -12.96 -13.24
C LEU A 378 -23.51 -13.64 -14.62
N LYS A 379 -24.11 -14.83 -14.72
CA LYS A 379 -24.26 -15.54 -16.00
C LYS A 379 -25.16 -14.78 -16.97
N ASP A 380 -26.27 -14.27 -16.48
CA ASP A 380 -27.22 -13.53 -17.31
C ASP A 380 -26.56 -12.25 -17.85
N GLU A 381 -25.76 -11.56 -17.04
CA GLU A 381 -24.97 -10.41 -17.48
C GLU A 381 -23.93 -10.80 -18.56
N LEU A 382 -23.22 -11.91 -18.37
CA LEU A 382 -22.28 -12.44 -19.36
C LEU A 382 -22.96 -12.82 -20.69
N LEU A 383 -24.12 -13.49 -20.63
CA LEU A 383 -24.93 -13.81 -21.81
C LEU A 383 -25.48 -12.54 -22.48
N GLY A 384 -25.79 -11.51 -21.69
CA GLY A 384 -26.16 -10.19 -22.16
C GLY A 384 -25.05 -9.54 -22.98
N LEU A 385 -23.81 -9.59 -22.48
CA LEU A 385 -22.62 -9.12 -23.19
C LEU A 385 -22.33 -9.94 -24.45
N GLU A 386 -22.54 -11.26 -24.42
CA GLU A 386 -22.39 -12.11 -25.60
C GLU A 386 -23.38 -11.75 -26.73
N LYS A 387 -24.60 -11.34 -26.39
CA LYS A 387 -25.62 -10.97 -27.37
C LYS A 387 -25.47 -9.53 -27.85
N ASN A 388 -25.19 -8.61 -26.93
CA ASN A 388 -25.32 -7.16 -27.19
C ASN A 388 -23.99 -6.39 -27.16
N GLY A 389 -22.89 -7.03 -26.75
CA GLY A 389 -21.57 -6.41 -26.66
C GLY A 389 -20.87 -6.20 -28.01
N SER A 390 -19.72 -5.52 -27.95
CA SER A 390 -18.78 -5.42 -29.09
C SER A 390 -18.33 -6.82 -29.52
N GLU A 391 -17.99 -7.02 -30.79
CA GLU A 391 -17.57 -8.35 -31.29
C GLU A 391 -16.43 -8.96 -30.44
N MET A 392 -15.50 -8.13 -29.97
CA MET A 392 -14.43 -8.54 -29.08
C MET A 392 -14.96 -8.97 -27.70
N MET A 393 -15.87 -8.19 -27.10
CA MET A 393 -16.52 -8.57 -25.83
C MET A 393 -17.35 -9.84 -25.95
N ARG A 394 -17.97 -10.11 -27.10
CA ARG A 394 -18.69 -11.37 -27.35
C ARG A 394 -17.73 -12.56 -27.36
N GLN A 395 -16.60 -12.42 -28.04
CA GLN A 395 -15.57 -13.46 -28.06
C GLN A 395 -14.99 -13.69 -26.66
N LEU A 396 -14.71 -12.62 -25.91
CA LEU A 396 -14.23 -12.71 -24.53
C LEU A 396 -15.25 -13.37 -23.59
N ALA A 397 -16.54 -13.03 -23.72
CA ALA A 397 -17.60 -13.64 -22.94
C ALA A 397 -17.71 -15.15 -23.22
N ARG A 398 -17.63 -15.57 -24.50
CA ARG A 398 -17.57 -16.98 -24.87
C ARG A 398 -16.36 -17.68 -24.27
N SER A 399 -15.17 -17.11 -24.45
CA SER A 399 -13.93 -17.67 -23.89
C SER A 399 -13.95 -17.75 -22.36
N LEU A 400 -14.63 -16.82 -21.69
CA LEU A 400 -14.81 -16.88 -20.24
C LEU A 400 -15.79 -17.97 -19.82
N CYS A 401 -16.92 -18.12 -20.51
CA CYS A 401 -17.88 -19.20 -20.27
C CYS A 401 -17.27 -20.59 -20.52
N GLU A 402 -16.35 -20.69 -21.47
CA GLU A 402 -15.58 -21.91 -21.79
C GLU A 402 -14.36 -22.10 -20.87
N SER A 403 -14.06 -21.14 -19.98
CA SER A 403 -12.90 -21.24 -19.12
C SER A 403 -13.08 -22.31 -18.05
N GLN A 404 -11.99 -23.01 -17.73
CA GLN A 404 -12.01 -24.09 -16.74
C GLN A 404 -12.50 -23.60 -15.36
N ALA A 405 -12.14 -22.38 -14.97
CA ALA A 405 -12.57 -21.80 -13.70
C ALA A 405 -14.08 -21.56 -13.67
N PHE A 406 -14.65 -21.05 -14.76
CA PHE A 406 -16.08 -20.80 -14.84
C PHE A 406 -16.88 -22.10 -14.84
N ILE A 407 -16.45 -23.10 -15.62
CA ILE A 407 -17.07 -24.42 -15.68
C ILE A 407 -17.04 -25.11 -14.31
N ALA A 408 -15.90 -25.04 -13.61
CA ALA A 408 -15.76 -25.64 -12.29
C ALA A 408 -16.70 -24.99 -11.26
N LEU A 409 -16.78 -23.66 -11.23
CA LEU A 409 -17.73 -22.95 -10.36
C LEU A 409 -19.19 -23.28 -10.70
N ASP A 410 -19.49 -23.41 -11.99
CA ASP A 410 -20.85 -23.75 -12.42
C ASP A 410 -21.28 -25.14 -11.95
N GLN A 411 -20.37 -26.11 -12.02
CA GLN A 411 -20.62 -27.44 -11.48
C GLN A 411 -20.89 -27.38 -9.98
N VAL A 412 -20.05 -26.67 -9.20
CA VAL A 412 -20.23 -26.51 -7.75
C VAL A 412 -21.61 -25.94 -7.41
N HIS A 413 -22.03 -24.85 -8.04
CA HIS A 413 -23.33 -24.24 -7.78
C HIS A 413 -24.53 -25.08 -8.25
N SER A 414 -24.35 -25.85 -9.33
CA SER A 414 -25.39 -26.77 -9.82
C SER A 414 -25.61 -27.94 -8.86
N TYR A 415 -24.55 -28.52 -8.30
CA TYR A 415 -24.63 -29.57 -7.28
C TYR A 415 -25.29 -29.07 -5.99
N ASP A 416 -24.94 -27.86 -5.56
CA ASP A 416 -25.47 -27.27 -4.33
C ASP A 416 -26.98 -27.00 -4.40
N LYS A 417 -27.48 -26.69 -5.60
CA LYS A 417 -28.92 -26.58 -5.89
C LYS A 417 -29.63 -27.93 -5.80
N PHE A 418 -29.00 -29.00 -6.29
CA PHE A 418 -29.56 -30.35 -6.28
C PHE A 418 -29.68 -30.94 -4.86
N LEU A 419 -28.73 -30.65 -3.96
CA LEU A 419 -28.77 -31.14 -2.58
C LEU A 419 -29.80 -30.44 -1.68
N LYS A 420 -30.27 -29.25 -2.08
CA LYS A 420 -31.22 -28.43 -1.31
C LYS A 420 -32.68 -28.60 -1.77
N THR A 421 -32.91 -29.25 -2.90
CA THR A 421 -34.22 -29.65 -3.42
C THR A 421 -34.52 -31.09 -3.07
#